data_AF-A0A440GBU3-F1
#
_entry.id   AF-A0A440GBU3-F1
#
_cell.length_a   1.000
_cell.length_b   1.000
_cell.length_c   1.000
_cell.angle_alpha   90.00
_cell.angle_beta   90.00
_cell.angle_gamma   90.00
#
_symmetry.space_group_name_H-M   'P 1'
#
loop_
_entity.id
_entity.type
_entity.pdbx_description
1 polymer ?
#
loop_
_entity_poly.entity_id
_entity_poly.type
_entity_poly.pdbx_seq_one_letter_code
_entity_poly.pdbx_strand_id
1 'polypeptide(L)'
;MDDGFDRRPLATLVSEGLSHFASLMRLDLRLLQAEMKVKMSPIVSSGACGIGAFALLVLAAFAMVQFLILALIHFGVGPMVACLIVGVFLGAGGVVLLYLAKRALVGWTITPVETVNQVRTDIAALKQGIRFGSTQ
;
A
#
# COMPACT_ATOMS: atom_id res chain seq x y z
N MET A 1 -31.56 -35.40 41.44
CA MET A 1 -31.63 -33.98 41.83
C MET A 1 -30.32 -33.54 42.43
N ASP A 2 -29.43 -32.80 41.77
CA ASP A 2 -29.01 -32.65 40.37
C ASP A 2 -27.73 -31.81 40.47
N ASP A 3 -26.65 -32.34 39.89
CA ASP A 3 -25.71 -31.67 38.98
C ASP A 3 -25.08 -30.32 39.38
N GLY A 4 -23.84 -30.37 39.90
CA GLY A 4 -22.93 -29.23 40.06
C GLY A 4 -21.69 -29.34 39.19
N PHE A 5 -21.86 -29.32 37.85
CA PHE A 5 -20.82 -29.46 36.83
C PHE A 5 -19.63 -28.49 36.99
N ASP A 6 -18.46 -29.04 37.28
CA ASP A 6 -17.22 -28.99 36.47
C ASP A 6 -16.98 -27.78 35.53
N ARG A 7 -17.05 -26.54 36.06
CA ARG A 7 -16.88 -25.32 35.25
C ARG A 7 -15.45 -24.73 35.23
N ARG A 8 -14.46 -25.42 35.81
CA ARG A 8 -13.06 -24.97 35.91
C ARG A 8 -12.09 -25.47 34.81
N PRO A 9 -12.28 -26.62 34.13
CA PRO A 9 -11.32 -27.09 33.13
C PRO A 9 -11.25 -26.23 31.86
N LEU A 10 -12.39 -25.67 31.42
CA LEU A 10 -12.47 -24.98 30.12
C LEU A 10 -11.85 -23.58 30.17
N ALA A 11 -11.93 -22.90 31.31
CA ALA A 11 -11.31 -21.59 31.51
C ALA A 11 -9.77 -21.67 31.47
N THR A 12 -9.20 -22.74 31.99
CA THR A 12 -7.74 -22.95 32.04
C THR A 12 -7.17 -23.30 30.66
N LEU A 13 -7.87 -24.10 29.86
CA LEU A 13 -7.45 -24.44 28.50
C LEU A 13 -7.50 -23.23 27.55
N VAL A 14 -8.48 -22.34 27.71
CA VAL A 14 -8.54 -21.09 26.96
C VAL A 14 -7.42 -20.13 27.37
N SER A 15 -7.05 -20.07 28.65
CA SER A 15 -5.91 -19.24 29.10
C SER A 15 -4.55 -19.75 28.60
N GLU A 16 -4.37 -21.07 28.53
CA GLU A 16 -3.14 -21.69 28.01
C GLU A 16 -3.04 -21.53 26.47
N GLY A 17 -4.16 -21.63 25.76
CA GLY A 17 -4.20 -21.32 24.32
C GLY A 17 -3.86 -19.86 24.02
N LEU A 18 -4.40 -18.92 24.82
CA LEU A 18 -4.17 -17.49 24.65
C LEU A 18 -2.72 -17.09 24.97
N SER A 19 -2.06 -17.76 25.92
CA SER A 19 -0.65 -17.53 26.25
C SER A 19 0.28 -17.97 25.11
N HIS A 20 -0.03 -19.08 24.43
CA HIS A 20 0.69 -19.55 23.25
C HIS A 20 0.45 -18.65 22.02
N PHE A 21 -0.78 -18.19 21.78
CA PHE A 21 -1.09 -17.22 20.70
C PHE A 21 -0.36 -15.88 20.91
N ALA A 22 -0.30 -15.39 22.14
CA ALA A 22 0.45 -14.17 22.47
C ALA A 22 1.96 -14.31 22.22
N SER A 23 2.52 -15.52 22.40
CA SER A 23 3.93 -15.81 22.12
C SER A 23 4.23 -15.84 20.61
N LEU A 24 3.36 -16.45 19.80
CA LEU A 24 3.50 -16.49 18.34
C LEU A 24 3.34 -15.09 17.72
N MET A 25 2.36 -14.31 18.17
CA MET A 25 2.12 -12.95 17.67
C MET A 25 3.29 -11.99 17.96
N ARG A 26 4.00 -12.19 19.09
CA ARG A 26 5.22 -11.42 19.40
C ARG A 26 6.38 -11.77 18.48
N LEU A 27 6.46 -13.02 18.02
CA LEU A 27 7.50 -13.48 17.09
C LEU A 27 7.24 -12.91 15.68
N ASP A 28 5.99 -12.95 15.22
CA ASP A 28 5.59 -12.36 13.94
C ASP A 28 5.79 -10.84 13.92
N LEU A 29 5.47 -10.13 15.01
CA LEU A 29 5.74 -8.69 15.10
C LEU A 29 7.24 -8.36 15.03
N ARG A 30 8.10 -9.22 15.58
CA ARG A 30 9.56 -9.04 15.51
C ARG A 30 10.12 -9.32 14.13
N LEU A 31 9.64 -10.36 13.45
CA LEU A 31 10.00 -10.68 12.07
C LEU A 31 9.52 -9.59 11.10
N LEU A 32 8.28 -9.13 11.27
CA LEU A 32 7.69 -8.06 10.48
C LEU A 32 8.44 -6.73 10.70
N GLN A 33 8.82 -6.40 11.93
CA GLN A 33 9.68 -5.24 12.19
C GLN A 33 11.06 -5.39 11.56
N ALA A 34 11.67 -6.58 11.62
CA ALA A 34 12.97 -6.82 11.01
C ALA A 34 12.90 -6.67 9.48
N GLU A 35 11.88 -7.22 8.84
CA GLU A 35 11.67 -7.09 7.40
C GLU A 35 11.35 -5.65 6.99
N MET A 36 10.49 -4.96 7.74
CA MET A 36 10.24 -3.52 7.53
C MET A 36 11.52 -2.71 7.67
N LYS A 37 12.38 -3.00 8.65
CA LYS A 37 13.64 -2.30 8.85
C LYS A 37 14.61 -2.53 7.69
N VAL A 38 14.65 -3.75 7.11
CA VAL A 38 15.45 -4.08 5.93
C VAL A 38 14.88 -3.42 4.65
N LYS A 39 13.56 -3.40 4.47
CA LYS A 39 12.88 -2.70 3.35
C LYS A 39 12.97 -1.18 3.44
N MET A 40 13.02 -0.62 4.66
CA MET A 40 13.11 0.82 4.89
C MET A 40 14.55 1.34 4.97
N SER A 41 15.54 0.48 5.22
CA SER A 41 16.95 0.88 5.32
C SER A 41 17.47 1.67 4.11
N PRO A 42 17.11 1.34 2.85
CA PRO A 42 17.49 2.18 1.69
C PRO A 42 16.61 3.42 1.52
N ILE A 43 15.38 3.42 2.05
CA ILE A 43 14.43 4.56 1.94
C ILE A 43 14.77 5.69 2.92
N VAL A 44 15.32 5.35 4.08
CA VAL A 44 15.59 6.33 5.15
C VAL A 44 16.87 7.13 4.93
N SER A 45 17.93 6.53 4.35
CA SER A 45 19.19 7.26 4.09
C SER A 45 19.10 8.17 2.86
N SER A 46 18.30 7.81 1.86
CA SER A 46 18.03 8.66 0.68
C SER A 46 16.82 9.58 0.86
N GLY A 47 15.98 9.38 1.88
CA GLY A 47 14.70 10.06 2.04
C GLY A 47 14.81 11.56 2.31
N ALA A 48 15.80 12.00 3.09
CA ALA A 48 16.03 13.43 3.34
C ALA A 48 16.50 14.17 2.08
N CYS A 49 17.38 13.56 1.29
CA CYS A 49 17.82 14.11 0.00
C CYS A 49 16.70 14.03 -1.05
N GLY A 50 15.88 12.97 -1.01
CA GLY A 50 14.74 12.77 -1.90
C GLY A 50 13.65 13.82 -1.75
N ILE A 51 13.31 14.21 -0.51
CA ILE A 51 12.31 15.27 -0.27
C ILE A 51 12.83 16.62 -0.78
N GLY A 52 14.08 16.96 -0.50
CA GLY A 52 14.71 18.20 -1.00
C GLY A 52 14.78 18.24 -2.53
N ALA A 53 15.25 17.16 -3.15
CA ALA A 53 15.31 17.04 -4.61
C ALA A 53 13.92 17.11 -5.25
N PHE A 54 12.92 16.44 -4.67
CA PHE A 54 11.54 16.51 -5.14
C PHE A 54 10.98 17.93 -5.04
N ALA A 55 11.20 18.63 -3.92
CA ALA A 55 10.77 20.01 -3.76
C ALA A 55 11.40 20.95 -4.80
N LEU A 56 12.71 20.81 -5.06
CA LEU A 56 13.39 21.58 -6.11
C LEU A 56 12.86 21.27 -7.50
N LEU A 57 12.56 20.00 -7.79
CA LEU A 57 11.99 19.58 -9.07
C LEU A 57 10.59 20.20 -9.26
N VAL A 58 9.74 20.17 -8.24
CA VAL A 58 8.42 20.81 -8.27
C VAL A 58 8.55 22.32 -8.49
N LEU A 59 9.49 22.98 -7.80
CA LEU A 59 9.74 24.41 -7.98
C LEU A 59 10.24 24.74 -9.39
N ALA A 60 11.15 23.93 -9.94
CA ALA A 60 11.65 24.07 -11.30
C ALA A 60 10.53 23.87 -12.34
N ALA A 61 9.67 22.87 -12.15
CA ALA A 61 8.51 22.63 -13.00
C ALA A 61 7.54 23.83 -12.96
N PHE A 62 7.27 24.39 -11.78
CA PHE A 62 6.45 25.59 -11.64
C PHE A 62 7.05 26.81 -12.37
N ALA A 63 8.35 27.05 -12.20
CA ALA A 63 9.06 28.12 -12.90
C ALA A 63 9.00 27.97 -14.43
N MET A 64 9.09 26.73 -14.93
CA MET A 64 8.99 26.45 -16.36
C MET A 64 7.60 26.75 -16.93
N VAL A 65 6.54 26.45 -16.18
CA VAL A 65 5.16 26.80 -16.57
C VAL A 65 4.98 28.31 -16.67
N GLN A 66 5.50 29.05 -15.70
CA GLN A 66 5.44 30.52 -15.72
C GLN A 66 6.21 31.09 -16.92
N PHE A 67 7.41 30.57 -17.19
CA PHE A 67 8.19 30.95 -18.37
C PHE A 67 7.40 30.76 -19.67
N LEU A 68 6.71 29.63 -19.83
CA LEU A 68 5.90 29.35 -21.02
C LEU A 68 4.73 30.35 -21.18
N ILE A 69 4.08 30.72 -20.07
CA ILE A 69 3.01 31.73 -20.07
C ILE A 69 3.57 33.08 -20.49
N LEU A 70 4.68 33.52 -19.89
CA LEU A 70 5.32 34.79 -20.24
C LEU A 70 5.80 34.82 -21.70
N ALA A 71 6.33 33.71 -22.20
CA ALA A 71 6.73 33.57 -23.59
C ALA A 71 5.54 33.78 -24.54
N LEU A 72 4.39 33.16 -24.27
CA LEU A 72 3.16 33.38 -25.06
C LEU A 72 2.70 34.84 -25.00
N ILE A 73 2.77 35.47 -23.83
CA ILE A 73 2.44 36.89 -23.68
C ILE A 73 3.38 37.77 -24.51
N HIS A 74 4.68 37.45 -24.54
CA HIS A 74 5.66 38.16 -25.37
C HIS A 74 5.36 38.03 -26.88
N PHE A 75 4.79 36.90 -27.31
CA PHE A 75 4.30 36.71 -28.69
C PHE A 75 3.01 37.47 -29.01
N GLY A 76 2.48 38.26 -28.06
CA GLY A 76 1.27 39.06 -28.25
C GLY A 76 -0.03 38.36 -27.87
N VAL A 77 0.04 37.18 -27.26
CA VAL A 77 -1.15 36.49 -26.71
C VAL A 77 -1.58 37.20 -25.43
N GLY A 78 -2.86 37.54 -25.31
CA GLY A 78 -3.39 38.15 -24.09
C GLY A 78 -3.15 37.25 -22.85
N PRO A 79 -2.84 37.82 -21.66
CA PRO A 79 -2.47 37.04 -20.48
C PRO A 79 -3.48 35.96 -20.09
N MET A 80 -4.77 36.29 -20.18
CA MET A 80 -5.86 35.38 -19.83
C MET A 80 -5.92 34.17 -20.77
N VAL A 81 -5.71 34.41 -22.07
CA VAL A 81 -5.72 33.36 -23.10
C VAL A 81 -4.46 32.50 -23.02
N ALA A 82 -3.30 33.10 -22.73
CA ALA A 82 -2.04 32.39 -22.54
C ALA A 82 -2.14 31.37 -21.40
N CYS A 83 -2.66 31.79 -20.23
CA CYS A 83 -2.89 30.90 -19.10
C CYS A 83 -3.85 29.75 -19.45
N LEU A 84 -4.92 30.03 -20.20
CA LEU A 84 -5.90 29.02 -20.59
C LEU A 84 -5.28 27.99 -21.55
N ILE A 85 -4.51 28.42 -22.55
CA ILE A 85 -3.82 27.52 -23.49
C ILE A 85 -2.83 26.62 -22.75
N VAL A 86 -1.96 27.20 -21.92
CA VAL A 86 -0.95 26.43 -21.18
C VAL A 86 -1.61 25.45 -20.21
N GLY A 87 -2.65 25.89 -19.50
CA GLY A 87 -3.42 25.05 -18.58
C GLY A 87 -4.10 23.87 -19.28
N VAL A 88 -4.70 24.09 -20.44
CA VAL A 88 -5.31 23.02 -21.25
C VAL A 88 -4.26 22.04 -21.74
N PHE A 89 -3.11 22.52 -22.23
CA PHE A 89 -2.01 21.65 -22.69
C PHE A 89 -1.46 20.78 -21.57
N LEU A 90 -1.17 21.36 -20.40
CA LEU A 90 -0.69 20.61 -19.24
C LEU A 90 -1.74 19.65 -18.70
N GLY A 91 -3.01 20.07 -18.64
CA GLY A 91 -4.12 19.24 -18.18
C GLY A 91 -4.33 18.03 -19.09
N ALA A 92 -4.38 18.25 -20.41
CA ALA A 92 -4.50 17.17 -21.39
C ALA A 92 -3.30 16.22 -21.32
N GLY A 93 -2.08 16.75 -21.26
CA GLY A 93 -0.86 15.94 -21.10
C GLY A 93 -0.88 15.12 -19.82
N GLY A 94 -1.27 15.72 -18.69
CA GLY A 94 -1.40 15.05 -17.39
C GLY A 94 -2.43 13.92 -17.41
N VAL A 95 -3.58 14.13 -18.05
CA VAL A 95 -4.60 13.09 -18.23
C VAL A 95 -4.05 11.93 -19.06
N VAL A 96 -3.37 12.21 -20.18
CA VAL A 96 -2.73 11.18 -21.02
C VAL A 96 -1.68 10.40 -20.23
N LEU A 97 -0.79 11.08 -19.51
CA LEU A 97 0.21 10.46 -18.65
C LEU A 97 -0.43 9.60 -17.55
N LEU A 98 -1.51 10.05 -16.92
CA LEU A 98 -2.25 9.26 -15.93
C LEU A 98 -2.88 8.02 -16.57
N TYR A 99 -3.42 8.12 -17.79
CA TYR A 99 -3.93 6.95 -18.51
C TYR A 99 -2.81 5.97 -18.84
N LEU A 100 -1.65 6.43 -19.30
CA LEU A 100 -0.49 5.60 -19.58
C LEU A 100 0.08 4.96 -18.30
N ALA A 101 0.20 5.73 -17.22
CA ALA A 101 0.62 5.23 -15.92
C ALA A 101 -0.35 4.17 -15.41
N LYS A 102 -1.67 4.44 -15.41
CA LYS A 102 -2.68 3.43 -15.03
C LYS A 102 -2.58 2.17 -15.90
N ARG A 103 -2.34 2.30 -17.21
CA ARG A 103 -2.10 1.13 -18.08
C ARG A 103 -0.82 0.39 -17.74
N ALA A 104 0.28 1.09 -17.47
CA ALA A 104 1.54 0.49 -17.06
C ALA A 104 1.43 -0.22 -15.72
N LEU A 105 0.72 0.37 -14.75
CA LEU A 105 0.44 -0.24 -13.45
C LEU A 105 -0.54 -1.42 -13.55
N VAL A 106 -1.50 -1.40 -14.48
CA VAL A 106 -2.39 -2.55 -14.74
C VAL A 106 -1.66 -3.68 -15.49
N GLY A 107 -0.71 -3.34 -16.37
CA GLY A 107 0.18 -4.31 -17.04
C GLY A 107 1.24 -4.90 -16.11
N TRP A 108 1.64 -4.16 -15.07
CA TRP A 108 2.32 -4.68 -13.89
C TRP A 108 1.31 -5.36 -12.97
N THR A 109 0.78 -6.48 -13.43
CA THR A 109 0.15 -7.47 -12.56
C THR A 109 1.19 -8.00 -11.59
N ILE A 110 1.47 -7.24 -10.52
CA ILE A 110 1.87 -7.78 -9.23
C ILE A 110 0.62 -8.44 -8.61
N THR A 111 0.01 -9.36 -9.34
CA THR A 111 -0.73 -10.46 -8.75
C THR A 111 0.32 -11.55 -8.60
N PRO A 112 0.90 -11.75 -7.41
CA PRO A 112 1.56 -13.02 -7.13
C PRO A 112 0.47 -14.10 -7.21
N VAL A 113 0.33 -14.70 -8.39
CA VAL A 113 -0.69 -15.70 -8.72
C VAL A 113 -0.59 -16.91 -7.78
N GLU A 114 0.63 -17.15 -7.30
CA GLU A 114 0.97 -18.12 -6.25
C GLU A 114 0.26 -17.83 -4.92
N THR A 115 0.25 -16.57 -4.44
CA THR A 115 -0.28 -16.23 -3.11
C THR A 115 -1.80 -16.35 -3.04
N VAL A 116 -2.51 -16.00 -4.13
CA VAL A 116 -3.98 -16.12 -4.16
C VAL A 116 -4.40 -17.59 -4.20
N ASN A 117 -3.66 -18.43 -4.91
CA ASN A 117 -3.96 -19.86 -4.98
C ASN A 117 -3.63 -20.57 -3.65
N GLN A 118 -2.56 -20.16 -2.96
CA GLN A 118 -2.21 -20.65 -1.63
C GLN A 118 -3.28 -20.27 -0.59
N VAL A 119 -3.74 -19.01 -0.56
CA VAL A 119 -4.83 -18.58 0.34
C VAL A 119 -6.13 -19.34 0.07
N ARG A 120 -6.44 -19.61 -1.21
CA ARG A 120 -7.64 -20.40 -1.56
C ARG A 120 -7.53 -21.85 -1.11
N THR A 121 -6.32 -22.42 -1.16
CA THR A 121 -6.05 -23.80 -0.72
C THR A 121 -6.08 -23.91 0.81
N ASP A 122 -5.57 -22.91 1.53
CA ASP A 122 -5.62 -22.84 2.99
C ASP A 122 -7.07 -22.67 3.50
N ILE A 123 -7.89 -21.86 2.84
CA ILE A 123 -9.31 -21.72 3.18
C ILE A 123 -10.06 -23.05 2.93
N ALA A 124 -9.70 -23.78 1.87
CA ALA A 124 -10.27 -25.09 1.59
C ALA A 124 -9.85 -26.13 2.65
N ALA A 125 -8.59 -26.13 3.07
CA ALA A 125 -8.06 -27.01 4.12
C ALA A 125 -8.68 -26.71 5.49
N LEU A 126 -8.85 -25.43 5.84
CA LEU A 126 -9.55 -25.00 7.07
C LEU A 126 -11.01 -25.44 7.09
N LYS A 127 -11.71 -25.33 5.95
CA LYS A 127 -13.09 -25.81 5.82
C LYS A 127 -13.20 -27.33 5.99
N GLN A 128 -12.19 -28.09 5.55
CA GLN A 128 -12.12 -29.54 5.76
C GLN A 128 -11.77 -29.89 7.21
N GLY A 129 -10.84 -29.17 7.84
CA GLY A 129 -10.49 -29.35 9.26
C GLY A 129 -11.66 -29.12 10.21
N ILE A 130 -12.47 -28.08 9.97
CA ILE A 130 -13.70 -27.81 10.74
C ILE A 130 -14.74 -28.92 10.57
N ARG A 131 -14.76 -29.58 9.41
CA ARG A 131 -15.72 -30.67 9.13
C ARG A 131 -15.30 -32.02 9.74
N PHE A 132 -14.01 -32.22 10.02
CA PHE A 132 -13.51 -33.45 10.66
C PHE A 132 -13.36 -33.34 12.19
N GLY A 133 -13.34 -32.13 12.75
CA GLY A 133 -13.29 -31.91 14.20
C GLY A 133 -14.60 -32.16 14.96
N SER A 134 -15.69 -32.58 14.30
CA SER A 134 -16.99 -32.83 14.94
C SER A 134 -17.33 -34.31 15.14
N THR A 135 -16.38 -35.23 14.98
CA THR A 135 -16.60 -36.69 15.14
C THR A 135 -15.54 -37.41 15.98
N GLN A 136 -14.92 -36.74 16.96
CA GLN A 136 -14.21 -37.46 18.03
C GLN A 136 -14.58 -36.91 19.40
#